data_AF-A0A6M3JYE3-F1
#
_entry.id   AF-A0A6M3JYE3-F1
#
_cell.length_a   1.000
_cell.length_b   1.000
_cell.length_c   1.000
_cell.angle_alpha   90.00
_cell.angle_beta   90.00
_cell.angle_gamma   90.00
#
_symmetry.space_group_name_H-M   'P 1'
#
loop_
_entity.id
_entity.type
_entity.pdbx_description
1 polymer ?
#
loop_
_entity_poly.entity_id
_entity_poly.type
_entity_poly.pdbx_seq_one_letter_code
_entity_poly.pdbx_strand_id
1 'polypeptide(L)' 'MENNKKVIMPFGKYAGEYVEDILYGSDSGKDYFKFLLNQEWFEKKYKGLYRVVKKLVEDED' A
#
# COMPACT_ATOMS: atom_id res chain seq x y z
N MET A 1 21.51 -1.30 -11.38
CA MET A 1 20.16 -1.86 -11.57
C MET A 1 19.39 -1.62 -10.29
N GLU A 2 18.53 -0.61 -10.30
CA GLU A 2 17.65 -0.31 -9.16
C GLU A 2 16.72 -1.49 -8.95
N ASN A 3 16.83 -2.10 -7.78
CA ASN A 3 15.99 -3.21 -7.39
C ASN A 3 14.69 -2.60 -6.84
N ASN A 4 13.81 -2.12 -7.74
CA ASN A 4 12.44 -1.77 -7.39
C ASN A 4 11.77 -3.04 -6.91
N LYS A 5 11.78 -3.22 -5.59
CA LYS A 5 11.19 -4.38 -4.91
C LYS A 5 9.71 -4.37 -5.23
N LYS A 6 9.30 -5.20 -6.20
CA LYS A 6 7.89 -5.43 -6.51
C LYS A 6 7.20 -5.95 -5.28
N VAL A 7 6.42 -5.11 -4.63
CA VAL A 7 5.45 -5.56 -3.65
C VAL A 7 4.13 -5.72 -4.38
N ILE A 8 3.72 -6.97 -4.59
CA ILE A 8 2.46 -7.29 -5.27
C ILE A 8 1.33 -7.19 -4.25
N MET A 9 0.29 -6.42 -4.57
CA MET A 9 -0.90 -6.33 -3.72
C MET A 9 -1.71 -7.63 -3.77
N PRO A 10 -2.03 -8.26 -2.62
CA PRO A 10 -2.69 -9.57 -2.61
C PRO A 10 -4.23 -9.51 -2.42
N PHE A 11 -4.89 -8.36 -2.57
CA PHE A 11 -6.33 -8.20 -2.26
C PHE A 11 -7.15 -7.38 -3.26
N GLY A 12 -8.41 -7.76 -3.46
CA GLY A 12 -9.46 -6.95 -4.09
C GLY A 12 -9.25 -6.66 -5.58
N LYS A 13 -9.88 -5.58 -6.09
CA LYS A 13 -9.78 -5.11 -7.49
C LYS A 13 -8.37 -4.69 -7.94
N TYR A 14 -7.38 -4.72 -7.03
CA TYR A 14 -6.01 -4.28 -7.25
C TYR A 14 -4.99 -5.43 -7.13
N ALA A 15 -5.45 -6.67 -7.14
CA ALA A 15 -4.56 -7.82 -7.08
C ALA A 15 -3.63 -7.87 -8.31
N GLY A 16 -2.32 -7.93 -8.10
CA GLY A 16 -1.33 -7.95 -9.19
C GLY A 16 -0.79 -6.58 -9.62
N GLU A 17 -1.42 -5.49 -9.17
CA GLU A 17 -0.99 -4.11 -9.45
C GLU A 17 0.19 -3.70 -8.55
N TYR A 18 1.01 -2.75 -9.05
CA TYR A 18 2.08 -2.14 -8.26
C TYR A 18 1.49 -1.20 -7.22
N VAL A 19 2.05 -1.23 -6.01
CA VAL A 19 1.63 -0.34 -4.90
C VAL A 19 1.74 1.13 -5.30
N GLU A 20 2.78 1.49 -6.06
CA GLU A 20 3.01 2.86 -6.54
C GLU A 20 1.91 3.32 -7.50
N ASP A 21 1.50 2.49 -8.46
CA ASP A 21 0.42 2.84 -9.39
C ASP A 21 -0.94 3.01 -8.69
N ILE A 22 -1.18 2.28 -7.60
CA ILE A 22 -2.38 2.47 -6.79
C ILE A 22 -2.27 3.78 -5.99
N LEU A 23 -1.14 4.05 -5.36
CA LEU A 23 -0.93 5.25 -4.53
C LEU A 23 -0.97 6.56 -5.34
N TYR A 24 -0.31 6.56 -6.50
CA TYR A 24 -0.06 7.75 -7.30
C TYR A 24 -1.00 7.87 -8.50
N GLY A 25 -1.65 6.77 -8.92
CA GLY A 25 -2.49 6.73 -10.12
C GLY A 25 -3.95 7.15 -9.91
N SER A 26 -4.46 7.25 -8.67
CA SER A 26 -5.80 7.78 -8.40
C SER A 26 -6.02 8.21 -6.95
N ASP A 27 -6.85 9.23 -6.73
CA ASP A 27 -7.33 9.60 -5.38
C ASP A 27 -7.95 8.40 -4.63
N SER A 28 -8.53 7.45 -5.38
CA SER A 28 -9.16 6.24 -4.83
C SER A 28 -8.20 5.21 -4.23
N GLY A 29 -6.91 5.27 -4.57
CA GLY A 29 -5.90 4.38 -3.99
C GLY A 29 -5.44 4.84 -2.61
N LYS A 30 -5.31 6.16 -2.41
CA LYS A 30 -4.97 6.75 -1.10
C LYS A 30 -6.02 6.41 -0.05
N ASP A 31 -7.30 6.52 -0.41
CA ASP A 31 -8.41 6.15 0.49
C ASP A 31 -8.38 4.66 0.85
N TYR A 32 -8.03 3.80 -0.10
CA TYR A 32 -7.91 2.36 0.15
C TYR A 32 -6.76 2.03 1.12
N PHE A 33 -5.61 2.71 0.99
CA PHE A 33 -4.49 2.51 1.91
C PHE A 33 -4.75 3.11 3.29
N LYS A 34 -5.40 4.27 3.39
CA LYS A 34 -5.89 4.81 4.67
C LYS A 34 -6.86 3.85 5.34
N PHE A 35 -7.77 3.25 4.57
CA PHE A 35 -8.65 2.19 5.06
C PHE A 35 -7.87 0.98 5.59
N LEU A 36 -6.88 0.48 4.84
CA LEU A 36 -6.05 -0.66 5.24
C LEU A 36 -5.23 -0.37 6.51
N LEU A 37 -4.67 0.83 6.65
CA LEU A 37 -3.89 1.23 7.83
C LEU A 37 -4.73 1.26 9.12
N ASN A 38 -6.05 1.44 9.01
CA ASN A 38 -6.99 1.36 10.14
C ASN A 38 -7.42 -0.08 10.50
N GLN A 39 -6.94 -1.10 9.78
CA GLN A 39 -7.28 -2.49 10.06
C GLN A 39 -6.22 -3.16 10.95
N GLU A 40 -6.57 -3.55 12.17
CA GLU A 40 -5.64 -4.26 13.08
C GLU A 40 -5.06 -5.54 12.47
N TRP A 41 -5.85 -6.28 11.68
CA TRP A 41 -5.39 -7.52 11.05
C TRP A 41 -4.30 -7.26 10.01
N PHE A 42 -4.31 -6.09 9.37
CA PHE A 42 -3.37 -5.74 8.33
C PHE A 42 -1.99 -5.49 8.93
N GLU A 43 -1.92 -4.72 10.02
CA GLU A 43 -0.68 -4.56 10.79
C GLU A 43 -0.15 -5.90 11.29
N LYS A 44 -1.02 -6.73 11.90
CA LYS A 44 -0.61 -8.01 12.50
C LYS A 44 -0.08 -9.01 11.47
N LYS A 45 -0.76 -9.13 10.32
CA LYS A 45 -0.47 -10.16 9.30
C LYS A 45 0.57 -9.71 8.27
N TYR A 46 0.68 -8.41 8.01
CA TYR A 46 1.52 -7.85 6.94
C TYR A 46 2.39 -6.69 7.43
N LYS A 47 3.06 -6.84 8.57
CA LYS A 47 3.92 -5.82 9.21
C LYS A 47 4.86 -5.09 8.26
N GLY A 48 5.50 -5.82 7.33
CA GLY A 48 6.43 -5.24 6.36
C GLY A 48 5.74 -4.27 5.40
N LEU A 49 4.61 -4.70 4.82
CA LEU A 49 3.81 -3.89 3.92
C LEU A 49 3.12 -2.73 4.66
N TYR A 50 2.63 -2.96 5.88
CA TYR A 50 2.05 -1.92 6.74
C TYR A 50 3.02 -0.74 6.91
N ARG A 51 4.29 -1.01 7.24
CA ARG A 51 5.31 0.04 7.40
C ARG A 51 5.57 0.83 6.12
N VAL A 52 5.62 0.14 4.99
CA VAL A 52 5.83 0.77 3.67
C VAL A 52 4.65 1.68 3.34
N VAL A 53 3.43 1.16 3.43
CA VAL A 53 2.19 1.92 3.16
C VAL A 53 2.06 3.10 4.11
N LYS A 54 2.31 2.90 5.41
CA LYS A 54 2.23 3.96 6.42
C LYS A 54 3.18 5.11 6.10
N LYS A 55 4.45 4.80 5.81
CA LYS A 55 5.44 5.81 5.46
C LYS A 55 5.06 6.57 4.19
N LEU A 56 4.56 5.86 3.17
CA LEU A 56 4.13 6.48 1.91
C LEU A 56 2.92 7.41 2.08
N VAL A 57 2.02 7.11 3.02
CA VAL A 57 0.89 8.00 3.33
C VAL A 57 1.33 9.19 4.20
N GLU A 58 2.30 9.01 5.10
CA GLU A 58 2.81 10.07 5.99
C GLU A 58 3.78 11.05 5.30
N ASP A 59 4.55 10.62 4.29
CA ASP A 59 5.54 11.47 3.57
C ASP A 59 4.88 12.48 2.58
N GLU A 60 3.56 12.43 2.37
CA GLU A 60 2.82 13.35 1.48
C GLU A 60 2.04 14.47 2.20
N ASP A 61 2.00 14.48 3.54
CA ASP A 61 1.49 15.58 4.38
C ASP A 61 2.64 16.53 4.80
#